data_AF-A0A524NAI3-F1
#
_entry.id   AF-A0A524NAI3-F1
#
_cell.length_a   1.000
_cell.length_b   1.000
_cell.length_c   1.000
_cell.angle_alpha   90.00
_cell.angle_beta   90.00
_cell.angle_gamma   90.00
#
_symmetry.space_group_name_H-M   'P 1'
#
loop_
_entity.id
_entity.type
_entity.pdbx_description
1 polymer ?
#
loop_
_entity_poly.entity_id
_entity_poly.type
_entity_poly.pdbx_seq_one_letter_code
_entity_poly.pdbx_strand_id
1 'polypeptide(L)' 'MARDIVRQWSEEEFFADALPPTDDDVPIALDGRVLDSPEKVIAYLDEINRRRVTSSADG' A
#
# COMPACT_ATOMS: atom_id res chain seq x y z
N MET A 1 -37.09 16.17 -26.81
CA MET A 1 -36.19 16.19 -25.63
C MET A 1 -35.96 14.75 -25.19
N ALA A 2 -34.89 14.13 -25.69
CA ALA A 2 -34.48 12.79 -25.27
C ALA A 2 -33.89 12.92 -23.86
N ARG A 3 -34.49 12.24 -22.90
CA ARG A 3 -34.03 12.19 -21.52
C ARG A 3 -33.03 11.04 -21.44
N ASP A 4 -31.75 11.36 -21.34
CA ASP A 4 -30.67 10.41 -21.15
C ASP A 4 -30.97 9.58 -19.89
N ILE A 5 -31.25 8.30 -20.09
CA ILE A 5 -31.41 7.35 -19.00
C ILE A 5 -30.00 6.94 -18.59
N VAL A 6 -29.42 7.65 -17.63
CA VAL A 6 -28.22 7.19 -16.96
C VAL A 6 -28.62 5.95 -16.17
N ARG A 7 -28.24 4.76 -16.66
CA ARG A 7 -28.47 3.49 -15.95
C ARG A 7 -27.68 3.55 -14.65
N GLN A 8 -28.38 3.55 -13.51
CA GLN A 8 -27.74 3.41 -12.21
C GLN A 8 -27.43 1.93 -12.00
N TRP A 9 -26.15 1.61 -11.82
CA TRP A 9 -25.72 0.28 -11.38
C TRP A 9 -25.83 0.19 -9.87
N SER A 10 -26.20 -0.99 -9.39
CA SER A 10 -26.09 -1.33 -7.97
C SER A 10 -24.61 -1.50 -7.58
N GLU A 11 -24.27 -1.29 -6.30
CA GLU A 11 -22.91 -1.49 -5.81
C GLU A 11 -22.42 -2.92 -6.08
N GLU A 12 -23.31 -3.91 -5.95
CA GLU A 12 -23.00 -5.31 -6.26
C GLU A 12 -22.71 -5.56 -7.75
N GLU A 13 -23.45 -4.93 -8.67
CA GLU A 13 -23.12 -4.95 -10.11
C GLU A 13 -21.79 -4.24 -10.40
N PHE A 14 -21.43 -3.21 -9.64
CA PHE A 14 -20.20 -2.46 -9.82
C PHE A 14 -18.95 -3.29 -9.44
N PHE A 15 -19.07 -4.13 -8.41
CA PHE A 15 -17.97 -4.95 -7.90
C PHE A 15 -17.99 -6.41 -8.39
N ALA A 16 -19.01 -6.84 -9.15
CA ALA A 16 -19.17 -8.24 -9.58
C ALA A 16 -17.97 -8.81 -10.35
N ASP A 17 -17.25 -7.97 -11.11
CA ASP A 17 -16.06 -8.34 -11.90
C ASP A 17 -14.74 -7.80 -11.30
N ALA A 18 -14.79 -7.16 -10.12
CA ALA A 18 -13.62 -6.62 -9.47
C ALA A 18 -12.86 -7.76 -8.75
N LEU A 19 -11.79 -8.25 -9.37
CA LEU A 19 -10.79 -9.06 -8.67
C LEU A 19 -10.33 -8.31 -7.41
N PRO A 20 -10.09 -9.01 -6.28
CA PRO A 20 -9.51 -8.35 -5.11
C PRO A 20 -8.21 -7.67 -5.57
N PRO A 21 -7.91 -6.45 -5.09
CA PRO A 21 -6.65 -5.80 -5.41
C PRO A 21 -5.51 -6.65 -4.81
N THR A 22 -5.03 -7.61 -5.58
CA THR A 22 -3.77 -8.31 -5.37
C THR A 22 -2.67 -7.43 -5.95
N ASP A 23 -2.61 -6.19 -5.50
CA ASP A 23 -1.45 -5.36 -5.76
C ASP A 23 -0.41 -5.82 -4.74
N ASP A 24 0.39 -6.82 -5.13
CA ASP A 24 1.58 -7.24 -4.37
C ASP A 24 2.59 -6.07 -4.20
N ASP A 25 2.31 -4.92 -4.80
CA ASP A 25 3.03 -3.65 -4.69
C ASP A 25 2.50 -2.72 -3.57
N VAL A 26 1.66 -3.19 -2.63
CA VAL A 26 1.27 -2.37 -1.48
C VAL A 26 2.49 -2.16 -0.56
N PRO A 27 2.91 -0.91 -0.31
CA PRO A 27 4.03 -0.65 0.57
C PRO A 27 3.69 -1.00 2.01
N ILE A 28 4.44 -1.96 2.58
CA ILE A 28 4.29 -2.37 3.99
C ILE A 28 4.95 -1.36 4.94
N ALA A 29 5.94 -0.60 4.46
CA ALA A 29 6.60 0.41 5.26
C ALA A 29 5.78 1.72 5.33
N LEU A 30 5.77 2.37 6.50
CA LEU A 30 5.02 3.62 6.76
C LEU A 30 5.48 4.81 5.90
N ASP A 31 6.64 4.68 5.25
CA ASP A 31 7.19 5.66 4.32
C ASP A 31 6.86 5.35 2.86
N GLY A 32 5.96 4.40 2.61
CA GLY A 32 5.53 4.05 1.26
C GLY A 32 6.55 3.21 0.49
N ARG A 33 7.58 2.65 1.15
CA ARG A 33 8.51 1.71 0.51
C ARG A 33 7.90 0.31 0.38
N VAL A 34 8.08 -0.26 -0.81
CA VAL A 34 7.77 -1.67 -1.12
C VAL A 34 8.93 -2.57 -0.65
N LEU A 35 8.60 -3.63 0.09
CA LEU A 35 9.54 -4.57 0.70
C LEU A 35 9.31 -5.99 0.15
N ASP A 36 9.32 -6.09 -1.17
CA ASP A 36 9.09 -7.28 -2.00
C ASP A 36 10.28 -8.26 -2.07
N SER A 37 11.42 -7.94 -1.45
CA SER A 37 12.59 -8.83 -1.42
C SER A 37 13.26 -8.88 -0.04
N PRO A 38 13.90 -10.01 0.33
CA PRO A 38 14.65 -10.13 1.58
C PRO A 38 15.71 -9.05 1.76
N GLU A 39 16.41 -8.68 0.69
CA GLU A 39 17.48 -7.67 0.71
C GLU A 39 16.93 -6.28 1.06
N LYS A 40 15.76 -5.92 0.51
CA LYS A 40 15.08 -4.65 0.81
C LYS A 40 14.65 -4.59 2.28
N VAL A 41 14.15 -5.70 2.83
CA VAL A 41 13.78 -5.81 4.25
C VAL A 41 15.00 -5.63 5.15
N ILE A 42 16.11 -6.31 4.83
CA ILE A 42 17.36 -6.22 5.62
C ILE A 42 17.88 -4.78 5.65
N ALA A 43 17.92 -4.11 4.50
CA ALA A 43 18.37 -2.72 4.41
C ALA A 43 17.49 -1.76 5.23
N TYR A 44 16.17 -1.96 5.19
CA TYR A 44 15.22 -1.15 5.97
C TYR A 44 15.41 -1.34 7.49
N LEU A 45 15.61 -2.57 7.94
CA LEU A 45 15.87 -2.86 9.36
C LEU A 45 17.20 -2.28 9.84
N ASP A 46 18.25 -2.33 9.01
CA ASP A 46 19.54 -1.72 9.32
C ASP A 46 19.41 -0.19 9.52
N GLU A 47 18.64 0.47 8.66
CA GLU A 47 18.36 1.90 8.78
C GLU A 47 17.66 2.24 10.11
N ILE A 48 16.62 1.47 10.49
CA ILE A 48 15.92 1.66 11.77
C ILE A 48 16.89 1.49 12.94
N ASN A 49 17.74 0.46 12.90
CA ASN A 49 18.68 0.18 13.97
C ASN A 49 19.73 1.29 14.11
N ARG A 50 20.23 1.85 13.00
CA ARG A 50 21.14 3.02 13.03
C ARG A 50 20.48 4.26 13.65
N ARG A 51 19.22 4.53 13.31
CA ARG A 51 18.44 5.64 13.91
C ARG A 51 18.22 5.45 15.42
N ARG A 52 18.00 4.21 15.86
CA ARG A 52 17.87 3.90 17.30
C ARG A 52 19.19 4.11 18.04
N VAL A 53 20.31 3.63 17.51
CA VAL A 53 21.63 3.78 18.15
C VAL A 53 22.00 5.26 18.32
N THR A 54 21.73 6.08 17.32
CA THR A 54 21.98 7.53 17.38
C THR A 54 21.07 8.23 18.38
N SER A 55 19.77 7.90 18.41
CA SER A 55 18.83 8.44 19.39
C SER A 55 19.14 8.03 20.84
N SER A 56 19.78 6.88 21.06
CA SER A 56 20.20 6.41 22.40
C SER A 56 21.48 7.06 22.93
N ALA A 57 22.22 7.78 22.08
CA ALA A 57 23.44 8.49 22.46
C ALA A 57 23.17 9.93 22.95
N ASP A 58 21.97 10.44 22.70
CA ASP A 58 21.54 11.81 23.04
C ASP A 58 20.66 11.87 24.32
N GLY A 59 20.58 10.77 25.08
CA GLY A 59 19.78 10.61 26.30
C GLY A 59 20.58 10.50 27.58
#